data_AF-A0A2V6PHZ5-F1
#
_entry.id   AF-A0A2V6PHZ5-F1
#
_cell.length_a   1.000
_cell.length_b   1.000
_cell.length_c   1.000
_cell.angle_alpha   90.00
_cell.angle_beta   90.00
_cell.angle_gamma   90.00
#
_symmetry.space_group_name_H-M   'P 1'
#
loop_
_entity.id
_entity.type
_entity.pdbx_description
1 polymer ?
#
loop_
_entity_poly.entity_id
_entity_poly.type
_entity_poly.pdbx_seq_one_letter_code
_entity_poly.pdbx_strand_id
1 'polypeptide(L)'
;MNRKSQRGVALVLTLIMLAMVTVMAVLFLGTSRRERASVTVNANLTDAKLAAGTGQTRALSEVIARIAAQTNLFAYDFLVSTNFIAPEGFQSGNTSWTNVSYTYANGQPLNANDFRQNLLNLYYDPRPPVFVVTNSNGSNEFRFYLDLNRNGRFDTNGVQRVFDDCRPS
;
A
#
# COMPACT_ATOMS: atom_id res chain seq x y z
N MET A 1 11.44 67.75 45.53
CA MET A 1 12.25 67.04 44.51
C MET A 1 11.66 65.65 44.25
N ASN A 2 11.75 65.14 43.01
CA ASN A 2 11.69 63.72 42.59
C ASN A 2 10.38 63.00 42.15
N ARG A 3 9.31 63.69 41.72
CA ARG A 3 8.18 63.03 41.01
C ARG A 3 8.53 62.45 39.63
N LYS A 4 9.54 63.02 38.94
CA LYS A 4 10.00 62.50 37.63
C LYS A 4 10.73 61.16 37.76
N SER A 5 11.49 60.95 38.84
CA SER A 5 12.17 59.67 39.12
C SER A 5 11.16 58.55 39.44
N GLN A 6 10.14 58.81 40.27
CA GLN A 6 9.09 57.81 40.56
C GLN A 6 8.27 57.39 39.33
N ARG A 7 7.97 58.32 38.41
CA ARG A 7 7.30 57.98 37.13
C ARG A 7 8.16 57.10 36.23
N GLY A 8 9.48 57.32 36.20
CA GLY A 8 10.41 56.47 35.46
C GLY A 8 10.48 55.04 36.03
N VAL A 9 10.55 54.91 37.36
CA VAL A 9 10.61 53.60 38.04
C VAL A 9 9.35 52.77 37.80
N ALA A 10 8.16 53.40 37.87
CA ALA A 10 6.90 52.70 37.59
C ALA A 10 6.85 52.16 36.15
N LEU A 11 7.34 52.93 35.17
CA LEU A 11 7.38 52.50 33.78
C LEU A 11 8.30 51.28 33.59
N VAL A 12 9.49 51.30 34.20
CA VAL A 12 10.45 50.19 34.13
C VAL A 12 9.84 48.91 34.70
N LEU A 13 9.13 48.98 35.83
CA LEU A 13 8.46 47.83 36.41
C LEU A 13 7.37 47.27 35.49
N THR A 14 6.56 48.12 34.86
CA THR A 14 5.56 47.64 33.89
C THR A 14 6.19 47.03 32.65
N LEU A 15 7.31 47.57 32.18
CA LEU A 15 8.04 47.01 31.04
C LEU A 15 8.63 45.64 31.38
N ILE A 16 9.19 45.47 32.59
CA ILE A 16 9.71 44.17 33.04
C ILE A 16 8.57 43.17 33.22
N MET A 17 7.45 43.59 33.81
CA MET A 17 6.25 42.73 33.93
C MET A 17 5.73 42.31 32.57
N LEU A 18 5.59 43.25 31.63
CA LEU A 18 5.11 42.95 30.29
C LEU A 18 6.10 42.05 29.53
N ALA A 19 7.41 42.34 29.62
CA ALA A 19 8.44 41.51 29.01
C ALA A 19 8.39 40.08 29.54
N MET A 20 8.30 39.89 30.86
CA MET A 20 8.22 38.56 31.47
C MET A 20 6.97 37.79 31.01
N VAL A 21 5.81 38.45 30.97
CA VAL A 21 4.56 37.83 30.51
C VAL A 21 4.65 37.45 29.03
N THR A 22 5.20 38.31 28.17
CA THR A 22 5.37 38.00 26.75
C THR A 22 6.32 36.82 26.52
N VAL A 23 7.43 36.75 27.27
CA VAL A 23 8.38 35.61 27.18
C VAL A 23 7.70 34.31 27.60
N MET A 24 6.99 34.30 28.74
CA MET A 24 6.27 33.10 29.19
C MET A 24 5.18 32.67 28.20
N ALA A 25 4.46 33.62 27.62
CA ALA A 25 3.45 33.34 26.61
C ALA A 25 4.04 32.68 25.36
N VAL A 26 5.18 33.19 24.85
CA VAL A 26 5.85 32.62 23.67
C VAL A 26 6.42 31.23 23.97
N LEU A 27 7.04 31.03 25.13
CA LEU A 27 7.54 29.72 25.54
C LEU A 27 6.40 28.69 25.63
N PHE A 28 5.30 29.02 26.30
CA PHE A 28 4.15 28.14 26.45
C PHE A 28 3.50 27.80 25.10
N LEU A 29 3.40 28.78 24.20
CA LEU A 29 2.89 28.55 22.86
C LEU A 29 3.81 27.63 22.04
N GLY A 30 5.12 27.84 22.14
CA GLY A 30 6.14 27.02 21.48
C GLY A 30 6.12 25.57 21.95
N THR A 31 6.08 25.34 23.27
CA THR A 31 5.99 23.99 23.85
C THR A 31 4.69 23.30 23.47
N SER A 32 3.55 23.99 23.58
CA SER A 32 2.23 23.44 23.21
C SER A 32 2.15 23.01 21.74
N ARG A 33 2.74 23.80 20.82
CA ARG A 33 2.77 23.44 19.38
C ARG A 33 3.63 22.20 19.14
N ARG A 34 4.80 22.12 19.79
CA ARG A 34 5.71 20.97 19.68
C ARG A 34 5.11 19.70 20.27
N GLU A 35 4.45 19.79 21.43
CA GLU A 35 3.79 18.65 22.07
C GLU A 35 2.66 18.11 21.21
N ARG A 36 1.79 18.98 20.65
CA ARG A 36 0.73 18.55 19.73
C ARG A 36 1.30 17.85 18.50
N ALA A 37 2.36 18.40 17.88
CA ALA A 37 3.01 17.75 16.74
C ALA A 37 3.59 16.37 17.10
N SER A 38 4.19 16.25 18.28
CA SER A 38 4.71 14.97 18.80
C SER A 38 3.59 13.94 19.05
N VAL A 39 2.47 14.35 19.65
CA VAL A 39 1.33 13.46 19.93
C VAL A 39 0.73 12.90 18.65
N THR A 40 0.54 13.74 17.61
CA THR A 40 0.03 13.28 16.32
C THR A 40 0.95 12.23 15.68
N VAL A 41 2.27 12.44 15.72
CA VAL A 41 3.22 11.46 15.18
C VAL A 41 3.16 10.13 15.95
N ASN A 42 3.09 10.17 17.28
CA ASN A 42 2.98 8.96 18.09
C ASN A 42 1.66 8.21 17.85
N ALA A 43 0.55 8.92 17.68
CA ALA A 43 -0.73 8.34 17.32
C ALA A 43 -0.66 7.64 15.95
N ASN A 44 -0.10 8.31 14.94
CA ASN A 44 0.08 7.73 13.61
C ASN A 44 0.99 6.49 13.63
N LEU A 45 2.07 6.51 14.41
CA LEU A 45 2.96 5.35 14.58
C LEU A 45 2.26 4.17 15.25
N THR A 46 1.41 4.45 16.25
CA THR A 46 0.64 3.42 16.95
C THR A 46 -0.36 2.77 16.00
N ASP A 47 -1.07 3.58 15.22
CA ASP A 47 -2.01 3.10 14.20
C ASP A 47 -1.30 2.27 13.12
N ALA A 48 -0.18 2.76 12.60
CA ALA A 48 0.65 2.02 11.64
C ALA A 48 1.14 0.67 12.20
N LYS A 49 1.51 0.62 13.48
CA LYS A 49 1.96 -0.61 14.14
C LYS A 49 0.82 -1.61 14.33
N LEU A 50 -0.37 -1.12 14.69
CA LEU A 50 -1.58 -1.95 14.77
C LEU A 50 -1.96 -2.51 13.40
N ALA A 51 -2.00 -1.66 12.37
CA ALA A 51 -2.27 -2.07 10.99
C ALA A 51 -1.25 -3.12 10.50
N ALA A 52 0.05 -2.90 10.72
CA ALA A 52 1.08 -3.87 10.38
C ALA A 52 0.90 -5.21 11.10
N GLY A 53 0.57 -5.19 12.40
CA GLY A 53 0.27 -6.39 13.17
C GLY A 53 -0.93 -7.16 12.60
N THR A 54 -2.02 -6.46 12.28
CA THR A 54 -3.20 -7.10 11.66
C THR A 54 -2.91 -7.69 10.29
N GLY A 55 -2.10 -7.00 9.47
CA GLY A 55 -1.63 -7.49 8.17
C GLY A 55 -0.79 -8.76 8.30
N GLN A 56 0.12 -8.80 9.29
CA GLN A 56 0.91 -9.99 9.58
C GLN A 56 0.02 -11.17 10.01
N THR A 57 -0.94 -10.96 10.91
CA THR A 57 -1.85 -12.03 11.33
C THR A 57 -2.70 -12.55 10.18
N ARG A 58 -3.20 -11.68 9.30
CA ARG A 58 -3.92 -12.07 8.08
C ARG A 58 -3.04 -12.89 7.13
N ALA A 59 -1.79 -12.47 6.92
CA ALA A 59 -0.86 -13.23 6.08
C ALA A 59 -0.58 -14.62 6.66
N LEU A 60 -0.36 -14.72 7.97
CA LEU A 60 -0.16 -16.01 8.65
C LEU A 60 -1.40 -16.90 8.57
N SER A 61 -2.60 -16.34 8.72
CA SER A 61 -3.84 -17.13 8.63
C SER A 61 -4.09 -17.64 7.21
N GLU A 62 -3.78 -16.84 6.18
CA GLU A 62 -3.85 -17.26 4.78
C GLU A 62 -2.87 -18.41 4.48
N VAL A 63 -1.63 -18.30 4.98
CA VAL A 63 -0.62 -19.36 4.88
C VAL A 63 -1.14 -20.65 5.51
N ILE A 64 -1.62 -20.59 6.76
CA ILE A 64 -2.16 -21.75 7.49
C ILE A 64 -3.37 -22.33 6.77
N ALA A 65 -4.30 -21.49 6.29
CA ALA A 65 -5.47 -21.94 5.55
C ALA A 65 -5.09 -22.70 4.27
N ARG A 66 -4.07 -22.24 3.54
CA ARG A 66 -3.57 -22.94 2.34
C ARG A 66 -2.92 -24.29 2.67
N ILE A 67 -2.15 -24.38 3.76
CA ILE A 67 -1.55 -25.65 4.21
C ILE A 67 -2.60 -26.62 4.72
N ALA A 68 -3.67 -26.12 5.34
CA ALA A 68 -4.79 -26.96 5.74
C ALA A 68 -5.60 -27.43 4.52
N ALA A 69 -5.75 -26.58 3.51
CA ALA A 69 -6.47 -26.89 2.27
C ALA A 69 -5.66 -27.79 1.31
N GLN A 70 -4.33 -27.71 1.33
CA GLN A 70 -3.44 -28.54 0.52
C GLN A 70 -2.67 -29.47 1.45
N THR A 71 -2.84 -30.78 1.36
CA THR A 71 -2.15 -31.80 2.18
C THR A 71 -0.62 -31.88 1.98
N ASN A 72 0.01 -30.83 1.44
CA ASN A 72 1.43 -30.74 1.15
C ASN A 72 2.08 -29.60 1.95
N LEU A 73 2.87 -29.97 2.96
CA LEU A 73 3.57 -29.07 3.88
C LEU A 73 4.68 -28.24 3.18
N PHE A 74 5.05 -28.55 1.94
CA PHE A 74 6.07 -27.83 1.17
C PHE A 74 5.50 -26.70 0.29
N ALA A 75 4.19 -26.44 0.33
CA ALA A 75 3.53 -25.41 -0.47
C ALA A 75 3.67 -23.97 0.09
N TYR A 76 4.74 -23.65 0.83
CA TYR A 76 5.05 -22.28 1.28
C TYR A 76 5.76 -21.45 0.21
N ASP A 77 6.31 -22.09 -0.83
CA ASP A 77 7.26 -21.49 -1.78
C ASP A 77 6.63 -20.51 -2.79
N PHE A 78 5.30 -20.33 -2.81
CA PHE A 78 4.65 -19.33 -3.65
C PHE A 78 3.52 -18.58 -2.94
N LEU A 79 3.87 -17.82 -1.91
CA LEU A 79 3.03 -16.71 -1.43
C LEU A 79 3.03 -15.56 -2.45
N VAL A 80 2.52 -15.82 -3.64
CA VAL A 80 2.13 -14.79 -4.59
C VAL A 80 0.78 -14.27 -4.10
N SER A 81 0.61 -12.95 -3.98
CA SER A 81 -0.70 -12.35 -3.75
C SER A 81 -1.67 -12.93 -4.80
N THR A 82 -2.60 -13.80 -4.40
CA THR A 82 -3.61 -14.33 -5.33
C THR A 82 -4.84 -13.46 -5.19
N ASN A 83 -5.23 -12.78 -6.27
CA ASN A 83 -6.50 -12.07 -6.30
C ASN A 83 -7.63 -13.09 -6.38
N PHE A 84 -8.78 -12.75 -5.82
CA PHE A 84 -10.02 -13.43 -6.16
C PHE A 84 -10.36 -13.17 -7.64
N ILE A 85 -10.33 -14.23 -8.44
CA ILE A 85 -10.74 -14.19 -9.85
C ILE A 85 -12.01 -15.04 -9.97
N ALA A 86 -13.05 -14.47 -10.55
CA ALA A 86 -14.28 -15.18 -10.84
C ALA A 86 -13.96 -16.38 -11.77
N PRO A 87 -14.26 -17.62 -11.36
CA PRO A 87 -13.96 -18.80 -12.16
C PRO A 87 -14.69 -18.80 -13.51
N GLU A 88 -15.85 -18.14 -13.56
CA GLU A 88 -16.68 -17.96 -14.76
C GLU A 88 -16.18 -16.82 -15.68
N GLY A 89 -15.08 -16.15 -15.35
CA GLY A 89 -14.60 -14.96 -16.04
C GLY A 89 -15.44 -13.71 -15.74
N PHE A 90 -15.12 -12.58 -16.39
CA PHE A 90 -15.83 -11.33 -16.18
C PHE A 90 -17.18 -11.35 -16.91
N GLN A 91 -18.25 -10.99 -16.22
CA GLN A 91 -19.60 -10.87 -16.79
C GLN A 91 -19.94 -9.40 -17.05
N SER A 92 -20.18 -9.02 -18.30
CA SER A 92 -20.58 -7.65 -18.64
C SER A 92 -21.93 -7.29 -18.01
N GLY A 93 -22.03 -6.07 -17.47
CA GLY A 93 -23.24 -5.59 -16.79
C GLY A 93 -23.46 -6.11 -15.37
N ASN A 94 -22.58 -6.98 -14.84
CA ASN A 94 -22.64 -7.45 -13.46
C ASN A 94 -21.75 -6.58 -12.54
N THR A 95 -22.37 -5.85 -11.61
CA THR A 95 -21.69 -4.95 -10.66
C THR A 95 -21.35 -5.62 -9.32
N SER A 96 -21.47 -6.95 -9.22
CA SER A 96 -21.07 -7.68 -8.02
C SER A 96 -19.58 -7.49 -7.73
N TRP A 97 -19.23 -7.35 -6.46
CA TRP A 97 -17.83 -7.24 -6.00
C TRP A 97 -17.04 -8.54 -6.21
N THR A 98 -17.73 -9.64 -6.53
CA THR A 98 -17.12 -10.92 -6.92
C THR A 98 -16.92 -11.06 -8.42
N ASN A 99 -17.41 -10.13 -9.23
CA ASN A 99 -17.23 -10.16 -10.69
C ASN A 99 -15.90 -9.49 -11.07
N VAL A 100 -14.80 -10.19 -10.78
CA VAL A 100 -13.43 -9.72 -11.00
C VAL A 100 -12.69 -10.72 -11.88
N SER A 101 -12.29 -10.32 -13.09
CA SER A 101 -11.45 -11.12 -14.00
C SER A 101 -10.91 -10.21 -15.11
N TYR A 102 -9.72 -10.50 -15.64
CA TYR A 102 -9.12 -9.71 -16.74
C TYR A 102 -9.50 -10.21 -18.13
N THR A 103 -10.29 -11.29 -18.20
CA THR A 103 -10.83 -11.86 -19.43
C THR A 103 -12.28 -12.28 -19.23
N TYR A 104 -13.05 -12.30 -20.33
CA TYR A 104 -14.35 -12.97 -20.34
C TYR A 104 -14.18 -14.49 -20.25
N ALA A 105 -15.29 -15.23 -20.03
CA ALA A 105 -15.30 -16.69 -20.01
C ALA A 105 -14.67 -17.35 -21.25
N ASN A 106 -14.71 -16.67 -22.39
CA ASN A 106 -14.14 -17.12 -23.67
C ASN A 106 -12.65 -16.77 -23.85
N GLY A 107 -11.99 -16.22 -22.82
CA GLY A 107 -10.58 -15.83 -22.85
C GLY A 107 -10.28 -14.54 -23.62
N GLN A 108 -11.29 -13.85 -24.17
CA GLN A 108 -11.11 -12.57 -24.83
C GLN A 108 -10.78 -11.47 -23.80
N PRO A 109 -9.97 -10.46 -24.19
CA PRO A 109 -9.70 -9.30 -23.34
C PRO A 109 -10.98 -8.49 -23.11
N LEU A 110 -11.07 -7.84 -21.95
CA LEU A 110 -12.19 -6.97 -21.62
C LEU A 110 -12.23 -5.73 -22.53
N ASN A 111 -13.43 -5.27 -22.87
CA ASN A 111 -13.60 -3.94 -23.45
C ASN A 111 -13.31 -2.84 -22.40
N ALA A 112 -13.14 -1.58 -22.84
CA ALA A 112 -12.74 -0.48 -21.95
C ALA A 112 -13.73 -0.21 -20.80
N ASN A 113 -15.04 -0.38 -21.02
CA ASN A 113 -16.07 -0.12 -20.00
C ASN A 113 -16.10 -1.24 -18.95
N ASP A 114 -16.03 -2.49 -19.40
CA ASP A 114 -15.98 -3.67 -18.56
C ASP A 114 -14.66 -3.74 -17.78
N PHE A 115 -13.55 -3.31 -18.38
CA PHE A 115 -12.27 -3.19 -17.68
C PHE A 115 -12.34 -2.16 -16.54
N ARG A 116 -13.00 -1.01 -16.77
CA ARG A 116 -13.23 -0.01 -15.72
C ARG A 116 -14.11 -0.56 -14.59
N GLN A 117 -15.14 -1.32 -14.94
CA GLN A 117 -16.01 -1.96 -13.94
C GLN A 117 -15.28 -3.04 -13.15
N ASN A 118 -14.46 -3.86 -13.80
CA ASN A 118 -13.57 -4.82 -13.16
C ASN A 118 -12.66 -4.13 -12.14
N LEU A 119 -12.07 -2.98 -12.49
CA LEU A 119 -11.25 -2.18 -11.59
C LEU A 119 -12.03 -1.63 -10.37
N LEU A 120 -13.32 -1.35 -10.53
CA LEU A 120 -14.19 -0.96 -9.42
C LEU A 120 -14.58 -2.14 -8.52
N ASN A 121 -14.62 -3.35 -9.06
CA ASN A 121 -14.98 -4.56 -8.33
C ASN A 121 -13.79 -5.15 -7.53
N LEU A 122 -12.58 -4.59 -7.68
CA LEU A 122 -11.35 -4.98 -6.98
C LEU A 122 -11.41 -4.60 -5.48
N TYR A 123 -12.23 -5.30 -4.70
CA TYR A 123 -12.38 -5.09 -3.27
C TYR A 123 -11.61 -6.12 -2.42
N TYR A 124 -11.55 -7.37 -2.87
CA TYR A 124 -10.91 -8.47 -2.15
C TYR A 124 -9.54 -8.80 -2.76
N ASP A 125 -8.47 -8.57 -1.99
CA ASP A 125 -7.06 -8.75 -2.40
C ASP A 125 -6.73 -8.09 -3.76
N PRO A 126 -7.04 -6.78 -3.91
CA PRO A 126 -6.93 -6.09 -5.18
C PRO A 126 -5.47 -5.98 -5.64
N ARG A 127 -5.18 -6.50 -6.82
CA ARG A 127 -3.90 -6.24 -7.51
C ARG A 127 -4.10 -5.15 -8.56
N PRO A 128 -3.46 -3.98 -8.43
CA PRO A 128 -3.48 -2.99 -9.49
C PRO A 128 -2.79 -3.57 -10.74
N PRO A 129 -3.40 -3.46 -11.92
CA PRO A 129 -2.83 -4.02 -13.13
C PRO A 129 -1.62 -3.19 -13.59
N VAL A 130 -0.46 -3.83 -13.74
CA VAL A 130 0.74 -3.21 -14.29
C VAL A 130 0.83 -3.55 -15.76
N PHE A 131 0.61 -2.54 -16.60
CA PHE A 131 0.78 -2.65 -18.04
C PHE A 131 2.21 -2.34 -18.43
N VAL A 132 2.91 -3.34 -18.95
CA VAL A 132 4.25 -3.15 -19.51
C VAL A 132 4.13 -3.16 -21.03
N VAL A 133 4.63 -2.10 -21.67
CA VAL A 133 4.56 -1.89 -23.13
C VAL A 133 5.78 -2.47 -23.86
N THR A 134 6.66 -3.18 -23.15
CA THR A 134 8.02 -3.51 -23.59
C THR A 134 8.14 -4.79 -24.41
N ASN A 135 7.04 -5.43 -24.82
CA ASN A 135 7.11 -6.56 -25.75
C ASN A 135 7.18 -6.07 -27.21
N SER A 136 7.82 -6.85 -28.09
CA SER A 136 8.02 -6.50 -29.52
C SER A 136 6.72 -6.31 -30.31
N ASN A 137 5.58 -6.64 -29.71
CA ASN A 137 4.24 -6.51 -30.27
C ASN A 137 3.44 -5.30 -29.73
N GLY A 138 4.03 -4.47 -28.86
CA GLY A 138 3.40 -3.24 -28.36
C GLY A 138 2.08 -3.46 -27.60
N SER A 139 1.87 -4.65 -27.04
CA SER A 139 0.63 -5.00 -26.36
C SER A 139 0.80 -4.94 -24.85
N ASN A 140 -0.19 -4.33 -24.18
CA ASN A 140 -0.31 -4.27 -22.74
C ASN A 140 -0.26 -5.67 -22.10
N GLU A 141 0.87 -6.02 -21.48
CA GLU A 141 1.08 -7.31 -20.80
C GLU A 141 0.80 -7.17 -19.30
N PHE A 142 -0.08 -8.03 -18.77
CA PHE A 142 -0.38 -8.10 -17.33
C PHE A 142 0.70 -8.88 -16.60
N ARG A 143 1.65 -8.18 -15.97
CA ARG A 143 2.69 -8.82 -15.14
C ARG A 143 2.27 -8.84 -13.68
N PHE A 144 1.76 -9.99 -13.22
CA PHE A 144 1.42 -10.22 -11.81
C PHE A 144 2.46 -11.08 -11.06
N TYR A 145 3.50 -11.56 -11.76
CA TYR A 145 4.68 -12.19 -11.17
C TYR A 145 5.92 -11.75 -11.94
N LEU A 146 7.07 -11.71 -11.26
CA LEU A 146 8.35 -11.45 -11.88
C LEU A 146 8.83 -12.73 -12.56
N ASP A 147 8.64 -12.80 -13.87
CA ASP A 147 9.23 -13.85 -14.72
C ASP A 147 10.74 -13.60 -14.85
N LEU A 148 11.53 -14.19 -13.95
CA LEU A 148 12.99 -14.04 -13.89
C LEU A 148 13.70 -14.70 -15.08
N ASN A 149 13.12 -15.75 -15.66
CA ASN A 149 13.72 -16.48 -16.78
C ASN A 149 13.20 -16.03 -18.15
N ARG A 150 12.18 -15.15 -18.17
CA ARG A 150 11.60 -14.52 -19.37
C ARG A 150 11.23 -15.53 -20.45
N ASN A 151 10.86 -16.74 -20.06
CA ASN A 151 10.50 -17.79 -21.00
C ASN A 151 9.00 -17.81 -21.31
N GLY A 152 8.21 -16.95 -20.65
CA GLY A 152 6.77 -16.81 -20.88
C GLY A 152 5.97 -18.04 -20.50
N ARG A 153 6.53 -18.97 -19.73
CA ARG A 153 5.89 -20.19 -19.25
C ARG A 153 5.69 -20.15 -17.74
N PHE A 154 4.62 -20.78 -17.28
CA PHE A 154 4.45 -21.08 -15.86
C PHE A 154 5.40 -22.22 -15.51
N ASP A 155 6.54 -21.88 -14.93
CA ASP A 155 7.47 -22.89 -14.47
C ASP A 155 7.02 -23.44 -13.12
N THR A 156 6.60 -24.71 -13.18
CA THR A 156 6.35 -25.52 -11.99
C THR A 156 7.70 -25.83 -11.37
N ASN A 157 7.87 -25.54 -10.08
CA ASN A 157 9.07 -25.87 -9.32
C ASN A 157 9.34 -27.39 -9.39
N GLY A 158 10.47 -27.75 -10.00
CA GLY A 158 10.88 -29.12 -10.32
C GLY A 158 12.07 -29.14 -11.27
N VAL A 159 12.58 -30.34 -11.57
CA VAL A 159 13.72 -30.52 -12.48
C VAL A 159 13.30 -30.09 -13.89
N GLN A 160 13.82 -28.95 -14.32
CA GLN A 160 13.53 -28.40 -15.63
C GLN A 160 14.56 -28.91 -16.65
N ARG A 161 14.09 -29.49 -17.75
CA ARG A 161 14.99 -29.82 -18.86
C ARG A 161 15.38 -28.53 -19.56
N VAL A 162 16.67 -28.24 -19.54
CA VAL A 162 17.28 -27.16 -20.33
C VAL A 162 17.30 -27.61 -21.79
N PHE A 163 16.66 -26.83 -22.66
CA PHE A 163 16.82 -26.97 -24.10
C PHE A 163 17.82 -25.90 -24.54
N ASP A 164 19.06 -26.30 -24.79
CA ASP A 164 20.05 -25.44 -25.43
C ASP A 164 19.74 -25.40 -26.92
N ASP A 165 19.17 -24.28 -27.40
CA ASP A 165 19.04 -24.01 -28.83
C ASP A 165 20.42 -23.59 -29.39
N CYS A 166 21.34 -24.55 -29.49
CA CYS A 166 22.47 -24.43 -30.41
C CYS A 166 21.98 -24.80 -31.81
N ARG A 167 21.39 -23.84 -32.53
CA ARG A 167 21.34 -23.92 -33.99
C ARG A 167 22.70 -23.49 -34.55
N PRO A 168 23.45 -24.35 -35.26
CA PRO A 168 24.56 -23.88 -36.06
C PRO A 168 23.99 -23.05 -37.22
N SER A 169 24.60 -21.88 -37.41
CA SER A 169 24.40 -20.97 -38.56
C SER A 169 24.56 -21.68 -39.89
#